data_AF-A0A9D2XLN7-F1
#
_entry.id   AF-A0A9D2XLN7-F1
#
_cell.length_a   1.000
_cell.length_b   1.000
_cell.length_c   1.000
_cell.angle_alpha   90.00
_cell.angle_beta   90.00
_cell.angle_gamma   90.00
#
_symmetry.space_group_name_H-M   'P 1'
#
loop_
_entity.id
_entity.type
_entity.pdbx_description
1 polymer ?
#
loop_
_entity_poly.entity_id
_entity_poly.type
_entity_poly.pdbx_seq_one_letter_code
_entity_poly.pdbx_strand_id
1 'polypeptide(L)'
;MGQCVTKCKNPTSSLGSKSGDKESSSKSHKRVESASGGSHKEDSSAPSCKSSEQLNGTKALEATAETTIISTVMRDPCKDECLDKDGLSMLRIEELFGRYKDEQEDAILEEGMEKFCNDLCVDPAEFRVLVLAWKFQAATMCKFTRKEFVEGCKAIRADSIEGICSRFTYMLLEAQVEENFKDLYRFTFQFGLDAEEGQRSLQREIAIALWRLVFTQDTPEILERWLEFLAENPSGIRGISRDTWNMFLNFTQAIGSDLSNYSEDEAWPSLFDTFVEWELERRKREEEQALKAKEEEGGRCTETDCPPTTDRLETEGSRGSQTWGGH
;
A
#
# COMPACT_ATOMS: atom_id res chain seq x y z
N MET A 1 2.03 2.92 -21.34
CA MET A 1 0.55 2.90 -21.42
C MET A 1 0.04 3.38 -20.09
N GLY A 2 -0.69 4.50 -20.05
CA GLY A 2 -1.10 5.14 -18.79
C GLY A 2 -2.51 5.72 -18.91
N GLN A 3 -3.09 6.08 -17.76
CA GLN A 3 -4.50 6.43 -17.46
C GLN A 3 -5.30 5.27 -16.85
N CYS A 4 -5.33 5.18 -15.52
CA CYS A 4 -6.51 4.74 -14.74
C CYS A 4 -6.33 4.91 -13.22
N VAL A 5 -6.37 6.15 -12.69
CA VAL A 5 -6.77 6.47 -11.29
C VAL A 5 -6.97 7.99 -11.12
N THR A 6 -8.02 8.56 -11.71
CA THR A 6 -8.45 9.95 -11.44
C THR A 6 -9.96 10.03 -11.32
N LYS A 7 -10.55 9.34 -10.33
CA LYS A 7 -11.99 9.48 -10.03
C LYS A 7 -12.42 9.10 -8.61
N CYS A 8 -11.68 9.51 -7.58
CA CYS A 8 -12.31 9.71 -6.28
C CYS A 8 -13.23 10.94 -6.39
N LYS A 9 -14.55 10.73 -6.29
CA LYS A 9 -15.54 11.81 -6.39
C LYS A 9 -16.77 11.47 -5.56
N ASN A 10 -16.69 11.75 -4.26
CA ASN A 10 -17.77 11.51 -3.32
C ASN A 10 -18.99 12.39 -3.67
N PRO A 11 -20.22 11.82 -3.75
CA PRO A 11 -21.42 12.60 -3.97
C PRO A 11 -21.90 13.25 -2.68
N THR A 12 -21.94 14.59 -2.67
CA THR A 12 -22.53 15.40 -1.60
C THR A 12 -24.01 15.09 -1.39
N SER A 13 -24.41 14.59 -0.22
CA SER A 13 -25.82 14.48 0.17
C SER A 13 -26.32 15.80 0.78
N SER A 14 -27.19 16.51 0.05
CA SER A 14 -27.79 17.76 0.51
C SER A 14 -28.81 17.58 1.64
N LEU A 15 -28.84 18.53 2.56
CA LEU A 15 -29.84 18.68 3.63
C LEU A 15 -31.28 18.65 3.09
N GLY A 16 -32.19 18.02 3.86
CA GLY A 16 -33.61 17.90 3.53
C GLY A 16 -34.50 17.79 4.77
N SER A 17 -34.58 18.87 5.56
CA SER A 17 -35.47 18.93 6.73
C SER A 17 -36.94 19.04 6.33
N LYS A 18 -37.80 18.11 6.78
CA LYS A 18 -39.25 18.31 6.78
C LYS A 18 -39.94 17.57 7.94
N SER A 19 -40.50 18.35 8.85
CA SER A 19 -41.36 17.91 9.95
C SER A 19 -42.79 17.61 9.47
N GLY A 20 -43.48 16.68 10.16
CA GLY A 20 -44.89 16.36 9.93
C GLY A 20 -45.37 15.21 10.83
N ASP A 21 -46.47 15.42 11.55
CA ASP A 21 -46.92 14.62 12.69
C ASP A 21 -47.60 13.25 12.39
N LYS A 22 -47.63 12.43 13.45
CA LYS A 22 -48.83 11.83 14.12
C LYS A 22 -49.01 10.29 14.17
N GLU A 23 -49.04 9.84 15.43
CA GLU A 23 -49.91 8.82 16.07
C GLU A 23 -49.79 7.29 15.81
N SER A 24 -49.31 6.63 16.87
CA SER A 24 -49.92 5.51 17.61
C SER A 24 -50.14 4.12 16.97
N SER A 25 -49.45 3.12 17.55
CA SER A 25 -50.12 1.91 18.08
C SER A 25 -49.25 1.21 19.13
N SER A 26 -49.90 0.57 20.11
CA SER A 26 -49.28 0.08 21.36
C SER A 26 -49.11 -1.44 21.37
N LYS A 27 -48.00 -1.95 21.92
CA LYS A 27 -48.07 -3.19 22.73
C LYS A 27 -46.92 -3.35 23.72
N SER A 28 -47.28 -3.45 25.00
CA SER A 28 -46.37 -3.70 26.11
C SER A 28 -46.01 -5.19 26.23
N HIS A 29 -44.80 -5.49 26.72
CA HIS A 29 -44.60 -6.67 27.57
C HIS A 29 -43.84 -6.28 28.84
N LYS A 30 -44.31 -6.84 29.96
CA LYS A 30 -43.98 -6.48 31.34
C LYS A 30 -43.14 -7.61 31.94
N ARG A 31 -42.06 -7.29 32.66
CA ARG A 31 -41.52 -8.21 33.67
C ARG A 31 -41.09 -7.45 34.92
N VAL A 32 -41.22 -8.13 36.04
CA VAL A 32 -41.28 -7.58 37.41
C VAL A 32 -40.02 -8.00 38.17
N GLU A 33 -39.57 -7.13 39.07
CA GLU A 33 -38.44 -7.35 39.98
C GLU A 33 -38.72 -8.46 41.01
N SER A 34 -37.67 -9.11 41.50
CA SER A 34 -37.65 -9.82 42.78
C SER A 34 -36.21 -9.91 43.29
N ALA A 35 -36.01 -9.63 44.58
CA ALA A 35 -34.70 -9.41 45.19
C ALA A 35 -34.18 -10.63 46.00
N SER A 36 -33.14 -10.37 46.82
CA SER A 36 -32.39 -11.26 47.74
C SER A 36 -31.26 -12.09 47.12
N GLY A 37 -30.05 -12.16 47.71
CA GLY A 37 -29.48 -11.44 48.86
C GLY A 37 -28.12 -12.05 49.28
N GLY A 38 -27.31 -11.39 50.13
CA GLY A 38 -26.14 -12.04 50.76
C GLY A 38 -24.84 -11.20 50.86
N SER A 39 -24.77 -10.35 51.89
CA SER A 39 -23.66 -9.48 52.31
C SER A 39 -22.30 -10.15 52.59
N HIS A 40 -21.19 -9.40 52.47
CA HIS A 40 -20.31 -8.90 53.57
C HIS A 40 -19.07 -8.17 52.99
N LYS A 41 -18.87 -6.86 53.29
CA LYS A 41 -17.88 -6.26 54.23
C LYS A 41 -16.39 -6.56 53.92
N GLU A 42 -15.39 -5.68 54.01
CA GLU A 42 -15.15 -4.23 54.31
C GLU A 42 -13.66 -3.96 53.94
N ASP A 43 -13.06 -2.76 53.81
CA ASP A 43 -13.43 -1.33 53.96
C ASP A 43 -12.51 -0.49 53.01
N SER A 44 -12.78 0.74 52.57
CA SER A 44 -12.66 2.07 53.23
C SER A 44 -11.29 2.40 53.85
N SER A 45 -10.70 3.60 53.76
CA SER A 45 -10.96 4.83 52.99
C SER A 45 -9.74 5.77 53.11
N ALA A 46 -9.57 6.73 52.18
CA ALA A 46 -8.71 7.89 52.43
C ALA A 46 -9.37 8.87 53.43
N PRO A 47 -8.58 9.73 54.09
CA PRO A 47 -8.99 11.13 54.12
C PRO A 47 -7.84 12.14 53.99
N SER A 48 -8.20 13.37 53.66
CA SER A 48 -7.34 14.56 53.66
C SER A 48 -7.75 15.49 54.81
N CYS A 49 -6.81 16.06 55.58
CA CYS A 49 -6.92 17.43 56.11
C CYS A 49 -5.67 17.97 56.84
N LYS A 50 -5.57 19.30 56.77
CA LYS A 50 -4.63 20.29 57.32
C LYS A 50 -4.16 20.12 58.78
N SER A 51 -2.94 20.59 59.07
CA SER A 51 -2.54 21.27 60.33
C SER A 51 -1.32 22.19 60.10
N SER A 52 -0.85 22.92 61.12
CA SER A 52 -0.17 24.23 60.99
C SER A 52 1.02 24.47 61.95
N GLU A 53 1.83 25.52 61.66
CA GLU A 53 2.74 26.25 62.58
C GLU A 53 4.04 25.53 63.06
N GLN A 54 5.20 26.16 63.41
CA GLN A 54 5.63 27.58 63.49
C GLN A 54 7.20 27.73 63.56
N LEU A 55 7.72 28.93 63.23
CA LEU A 55 8.91 29.69 63.77
C LEU A 55 10.40 29.22 63.70
N ASN A 56 11.20 29.98 62.92
CA ASN A 56 12.34 30.86 63.33
C ASN A 56 12.97 31.47 62.04
N GLY A 57 13.28 32.77 61.86
CA GLY A 57 14.17 33.66 62.62
C GLY A 57 15.62 33.52 62.10
N THR A 58 16.38 34.54 61.64
CA THR A 58 16.33 36.00 61.91
C THR A 58 17.23 36.84 60.94
N LYS A 59 16.76 38.05 60.56
CA LYS A 59 17.49 39.29 60.12
C LYS A 59 18.18 39.45 58.74
N ALA A 60 18.17 40.72 58.31
CA ALA A 60 18.77 41.33 57.12
C ALA A 60 19.54 42.62 57.50
N LEU A 61 20.32 43.18 56.56
CA LEU A 61 20.59 44.62 56.31
C LEU A 61 21.40 44.72 54.99
N GLU A 62 20.88 45.33 53.92
CA GLU A 62 21.08 46.74 53.48
C GLU A 62 22.52 47.17 53.12
N ALA A 63 22.68 47.61 51.86
CA ALA A 63 23.41 48.83 51.49
C ALA A 63 23.03 49.26 50.04
N THR A 64 22.98 50.57 49.80
CA THR A 64 22.49 51.22 48.57
C THR A 64 23.60 51.90 47.76
N ALA A 65 23.40 52.06 46.45
CA ALA A 65 23.88 53.21 45.64
C ALA A 65 23.24 53.18 44.23
N GLU A 66 22.97 54.36 43.66
CA GLU A 66 22.22 54.56 42.40
C GLU A 66 23.12 54.96 41.21
N THR A 67 22.47 55.12 40.04
CA THR A 67 22.57 56.30 39.12
C THR A 67 22.78 55.98 37.62
N THR A 68 21.64 55.82 36.92
CA THR A 68 21.21 56.64 35.76
C THR A 68 21.86 56.53 34.37
N ILE A 69 21.13 55.84 33.48
CA ILE A 69 20.73 56.19 32.08
C ILE A 69 21.80 56.59 31.04
N ILE A 70 21.83 55.83 29.92
CA ILE A 70 21.64 56.34 28.53
C ILE A 70 20.87 55.28 27.73
N SER A 71 19.88 55.71 26.95
CA SER A 71 19.14 54.89 25.97
C SER A 71 19.79 55.01 24.59
N THR A 72 19.69 53.98 23.73
CA THR A 72 19.20 54.02 22.32
C THR A 72 19.66 52.76 21.55
N VAL A 73 18.90 52.39 20.50
CA VAL A 73 19.14 51.34 19.49
C VAL A 73 18.76 49.92 19.93
N MET A 74 17.52 49.55 19.63
CA MET A 74 17.14 48.15 19.45
C MET A 74 17.91 47.56 18.25
N ARG A 75 18.51 46.40 18.47
CA ARG A 75 18.91 45.46 17.44
C ARG A 75 18.22 44.15 17.78
N ASP A 76 17.52 43.56 16.82
CA ASP A 76 16.75 42.34 17.04
C ASP A 76 17.57 41.25 17.74
N PRO A 77 16.97 40.46 18.64
CA PRO A 77 17.55 39.18 19.01
C PRO A 77 17.61 38.37 17.72
N CYS A 78 18.82 38.10 17.24
CA CYS A 78 19.03 37.17 16.14
C CYS A 78 18.27 35.87 16.47
N LYS A 79 17.45 35.38 15.55
CA LYS A 79 16.76 34.08 15.72
C LYS A 79 17.80 33.07 16.19
N ASP A 80 17.57 32.54 17.38
CA ASP A 80 18.36 31.44 17.91
C ASP A 80 17.98 30.21 17.08
N GLU A 81 18.67 30.02 15.95
CA GLU A 81 18.57 28.84 15.11
C GLU A 81 19.04 27.67 15.97
N CYS A 82 18.08 27.06 16.68
CA CYS A 82 18.28 25.91 17.54
C CYS A 82 18.55 24.69 16.65
N LEU A 83 19.77 24.64 16.12
CA LEU A 83 20.31 23.54 15.35
C LEU A 83 20.45 22.34 16.28
N ASP A 84 19.72 21.27 15.98
CA ASP A 84 19.95 20.00 16.64
C ASP A 84 21.38 19.52 16.33
N LYS A 85 21.94 18.69 17.22
CA LYS A 85 23.32 18.17 17.11
C LYS A 85 23.64 17.42 15.80
N ASP A 86 22.61 17.05 15.04
CA ASP A 86 22.68 16.38 13.74
C ASP A 86 22.62 17.33 12.52
N GLY A 87 22.57 18.66 12.72
CA GLY A 87 22.53 19.66 11.63
C GLY A 87 21.17 19.85 10.95
N LEU A 88 20.11 19.30 11.56
CA LEU A 88 18.71 19.52 11.16
C LEU A 88 18.16 20.77 11.85
N SER A 89 17.34 21.54 11.14
CA SER A 89 16.60 22.68 11.69
C SER A 89 15.11 22.34 11.73
N MET A 90 14.57 22.24 12.95
CA MET A 90 13.13 22.07 13.19
C MET A 90 12.31 23.17 12.48
N LEU A 91 12.84 24.40 12.45
CA LEU A 91 12.19 25.53 11.76
C LEU A 91 12.06 25.27 10.25
N ARG A 92 13.09 24.68 9.60
CA ARG A 92 13.02 24.33 8.17
C ARG A 92 12.00 23.23 7.90
N ILE A 93 11.85 22.24 8.79
CA ILE A 93 10.83 21.19 8.66
C ILE A 93 9.42 21.80 8.75
N GLU A 94 9.18 22.69 9.74
CA GLU A 94 7.88 23.36 9.91
C GLU A 94 7.57 24.33 8.76
N GLU A 95 8.57 25.07 8.27
CA GLU A 95 8.45 25.92 7.07
C GLU A 95 8.21 25.09 5.79
N LEU A 96 8.77 23.88 5.68
CA LEU A 96 8.54 22.97 4.57
C LEU A 96 7.11 22.40 4.62
N PHE A 97 6.67 21.92 5.79
CA PHE A 97 5.29 21.46 6.01
C PHE A 97 4.30 22.56 5.64
N GLY A 98 4.54 23.79 6.08
CA GLY A 98 3.69 24.96 5.79
C GLY A 98 3.53 25.31 4.30
N ARG A 99 4.35 24.78 3.39
CA ARG A 99 4.19 24.97 1.93
C ARG A 99 3.14 24.06 1.30
N TYR A 100 2.93 22.89 1.90
CA TYR A 100 2.05 21.83 1.38
C TYR A 100 0.82 21.59 2.26
N LYS A 101 0.82 22.10 3.50
CA LYS A 101 -0.30 22.05 4.44
C LYS A 101 -1.56 22.66 3.79
N ASP A 102 -2.68 21.99 4.03
CA ASP A 102 -4.01 22.49 3.71
C ASP A 102 -4.37 23.79 4.46
N GLU A 103 -5.32 24.56 3.93
CA GLU A 103 -5.79 25.80 4.55
C GLU A 103 -6.68 25.55 5.77
N GLN A 104 -7.48 24.48 5.77
CA GLN A 104 -8.50 24.19 6.78
C GLN A 104 -8.04 23.15 7.81
N GLU A 105 -7.29 22.11 7.40
CA GLU A 105 -6.80 21.02 8.26
C GLU A 105 -5.32 21.17 8.65
N ASP A 106 -4.88 20.52 9.73
CA ASP A 106 -3.46 20.47 10.14
C ASP A 106 -2.71 19.28 9.51
N ALA A 107 -2.91 19.12 8.20
CA ALA A 107 -2.38 18.03 7.38
C ALA A 107 -2.05 18.54 5.97
N ILE A 108 -1.22 17.78 5.27
CA ILE A 108 -1.06 17.82 3.81
C ILE A 108 -2.12 16.86 3.26
N LEU A 109 -3.08 17.39 2.50
CA LEU A 109 -4.14 16.61 1.81
C LEU A 109 -3.78 16.43 0.32
N GLU A 110 -4.74 16.05 -0.54
CA GLU A 110 -4.48 15.62 -1.93
C GLU A 110 -3.75 16.68 -2.78
N GLU A 111 -4.15 17.95 -2.74
CA GLU A 111 -3.52 19.03 -3.51
C GLU A 111 -2.13 19.41 -2.96
N GLY A 112 -1.92 19.21 -1.66
CA GLY A 112 -0.63 19.38 -1.01
C GLY A 112 0.34 18.24 -1.37
N MET A 113 -0.18 17.01 -1.38
CA MET A 113 0.54 15.79 -1.73
C MET A 113 0.98 15.81 -3.21
N GLU A 114 0.11 16.25 -4.12
CA GLU A 114 0.45 16.40 -5.54
C GLU A 114 1.61 17.39 -5.73
N LYS A 115 1.54 18.56 -5.11
CA LYS A 115 2.64 19.57 -5.14
C LYS A 115 3.93 19.01 -4.53
N PHE A 116 3.85 18.30 -3.42
CA PHE A 116 4.99 17.69 -2.75
C PHE A 116 5.68 16.63 -3.61
N CYS A 117 4.91 15.74 -4.26
CA CYS A 117 5.45 14.74 -5.20
C CYS A 117 6.07 15.39 -6.44
N ASN A 118 5.44 16.45 -6.98
CA ASN A 118 5.97 17.23 -8.10
C ASN A 118 7.32 17.89 -7.74
N ASP A 119 7.44 18.52 -6.57
CA ASP A 119 8.70 19.14 -6.10
C ASP A 119 9.80 18.09 -5.85
N LEU A 120 9.43 16.89 -5.38
CA LEU A 120 10.32 15.73 -5.25
C LEU A 120 10.69 15.09 -6.61
N CYS A 121 10.05 15.49 -7.71
CA CYS A 121 10.18 14.88 -9.04
C CYS A 121 9.88 13.37 -9.08
N VAL A 122 8.81 12.94 -8.38
CA VAL A 122 8.33 11.55 -8.31
C VAL A 122 6.86 11.45 -8.72
N ASP A 123 6.45 10.33 -9.32
CA ASP A 123 5.03 10.08 -9.57
C ASP A 123 4.33 9.71 -8.25
N PRO A 124 3.15 10.29 -7.91
CA PRO A 124 2.44 9.99 -6.66
C PRO A 124 2.12 8.50 -6.43
N ALA A 125 2.07 7.69 -7.48
CA ALA A 125 1.83 6.25 -7.42
C ALA A 125 3.12 5.41 -7.53
N GLU A 126 4.33 6.00 -7.52
CA GLU A 126 5.59 5.25 -7.58
C GLU A 126 6.04 4.68 -6.23
N PHE A 127 6.85 3.62 -6.29
CA PHE A 127 7.30 2.89 -5.10
C PHE A 127 8.07 3.77 -4.10
N ARG A 128 8.76 4.83 -4.56
CA ARG A 128 9.44 5.79 -3.67
C ARG A 128 8.47 6.53 -2.75
N VAL A 129 7.26 6.85 -3.24
CA VAL A 129 6.23 7.53 -2.44
C VAL A 129 5.65 6.58 -1.39
N LEU A 130 5.44 5.29 -1.74
CA LEU A 130 5.07 4.26 -0.77
C LEU A 130 6.13 4.09 0.33
N VAL A 131 7.42 4.03 -0.04
CA VAL A 131 8.53 3.94 0.92
C VAL A 131 8.63 5.20 1.78
N LEU A 132 8.41 6.39 1.22
CA LEU A 132 8.37 7.64 1.98
C LEU A 132 7.22 7.65 3.00
N ALA A 133 6.02 7.26 2.59
CA ALA A 133 4.85 7.11 3.47
C ALA A 133 5.11 6.10 4.59
N TRP A 134 5.81 4.98 4.31
CA TRP A 134 6.25 4.01 5.31
C TRP A 134 7.23 4.62 6.31
N LYS A 135 8.28 5.34 5.86
CA LYS A 135 9.22 6.02 6.77
C LYS A 135 8.54 7.13 7.59
N PHE A 136 7.47 7.73 7.08
CA PHE A 136 6.67 8.75 7.76
C PHE A 136 5.56 8.13 8.65
N GLN A 137 5.39 6.81 8.60
CA GLN A 137 4.37 6.05 9.33
C GLN A 137 2.94 6.57 9.07
N ALA A 138 2.67 6.96 7.83
CA ALA A 138 1.41 7.57 7.43
C ALA A 138 0.21 6.62 7.57
N ALA A 139 -0.83 7.06 8.28
CA ALA A 139 -2.00 6.25 8.56
C ALA A 139 -2.93 6.05 7.35
N THR A 140 -3.00 7.04 6.45
CA THR A 140 -4.00 7.12 5.38
C THR A 140 -3.36 7.57 4.05
N MET A 141 -3.77 6.98 2.93
CA MET A 141 -3.40 7.46 1.59
C MET A 141 -3.72 8.95 1.38
N CYS A 142 -2.90 9.61 0.55
CA CYS A 142 -3.04 11.02 0.18
C CYS A 142 -3.06 12.03 1.35
N LYS A 143 -2.63 11.63 2.55
CA LYS A 143 -2.70 12.42 3.78
C LYS A 143 -1.42 12.27 4.61
N PHE A 144 -0.77 13.38 4.95
CA PHE A 144 0.23 13.43 6.03
C PHE A 144 -0.19 14.48 7.06
N THR A 145 -0.51 14.06 8.28
CA THR A 145 -0.65 14.98 9.41
C THR A 145 0.67 15.69 9.71
N ARG A 146 0.63 16.86 10.37
CA ARG A 146 1.84 17.54 10.85
C ARG A 146 2.80 16.59 11.57
N LYS A 147 2.27 15.73 12.44
CA LYS A 147 3.07 14.79 13.24
C LYS A 147 3.82 13.78 12.35
N GLU A 148 3.12 13.13 11.41
CA GLU A 148 3.73 12.15 10.50
C GLU A 148 4.81 12.81 9.62
N PHE A 149 4.54 14.01 9.09
CA PHE A 149 5.51 14.74 8.28
C PHE A 149 6.74 15.16 9.08
N VAL A 150 6.54 15.75 10.27
CA VAL A 150 7.62 16.28 11.12
C VAL A 150 8.48 15.15 11.70
N GLU A 151 7.87 14.08 12.23
CA GLU A 151 8.62 12.92 12.74
C GLU A 151 9.26 12.11 11.61
N GLY A 152 8.59 11.99 10.47
CA GLY A 152 9.13 11.36 9.27
C GLY A 152 10.40 12.05 8.75
N CYS A 153 10.35 13.39 8.62
CA CYS A 153 11.51 14.21 8.25
C CYS A 153 12.69 14.02 9.22
N LYS A 154 12.45 13.95 10.53
CA LYS A 154 13.48 13.62 11.53
C LYS A 154 14.03 12.22 11.34
N ALA A 155 13.17 11.22 11.16
CA ALA A 155 13.56 9.81 11.02
C ALA A 155 14.46 9.59 9.80
N ILE A 156 14.15 10.22 8.66
CA ILE A 156 15.00 10.16 7.46
C ILE A 156 16.15 11.18 7.47
N ARG A 157 16.24 12.02 8.51
CA ARG A 157 17.25 13.09 8.66
C ARG A 157 17.30 14.00 7.42
N ALA A 158 16.17 14.63 7.11
CA ALA A 158 16.03 15.64 6.05
C ALA A 158 15.08 16.77 6.47
N ASP A 159 15.38 18.01 6.09
CA ASP A 159 14.57 19.20 6.36
C ASP A 159 14.38 20.11 5.13
N SER A 160 14.53 19.53 3.95
CA SER A 160 14.36 20.17 2.64
C SER A 160 14.05 19.13 1.56
N ILE A 161 13.44 19.54 0.45
CA ILE A 161 13.14 18.67 -0.71
C ILE A 161 14.41 17.95 -1.21
N GLU A 162 15.51 18.68 -1.43
CA GLU A 162 16.81 18.10 -1.81
C GLU A 162 17.30 17.07 -0.78
N GLY A 163 17.15 17.37 0.51
CA GLY A 163 17.42 16.44 1.61
C GLY A 163 16.62 15.15 1.48
N ILE A 164 15.30 15.22 1.26
CA ILE A 164 14.43 14.04 1.10
C ILE A 164 14.83 13.24 -0.16
N CYS A 165 15.04 13.92 -1.29
CA CYS A 165 15.50 13.30 -2.53
C CYS A 165 16.82 12.52 -2.34
N SER A 166 17.78 13.09 -1.61
CA SER A 166 19.06 12.44 -1.32
C SER A 166 18.94 11.15 -0.50
N ARG A 167 17.84 10.97 0.25
CA ARG A 167 17.59 9.79 1.08
C ARG A 167 16.96 8.62 0.31
N PHE A 168 16.33 8.84 -0.84
CA PHE A 168 15.61 7.78 -1.55
C PHE A 168 16.48 6.54 -1.80
N THR A 169 17.72 6.69 -2.28
CA THR A 169 18.62 5.56 -2.51
C THR A 169 18.85 4.71 -1.25
N TYR A 170 19.01 5.34 -0.08
CA TYR A 170 19.18 4.62 1.18
C TYR A 170 17.88 3.94 1.62
N MET A 171 16.75 4.64 1.56
CA MET A 171 15.45 4.10 1.98
C MET A 171 14.99 2.92 1.10
N LEU A 172 15.31 2.96 -0.20
CA LEU A 172 15.02 1.86 -1.13
C LEU A 172 15.85 0.61 -0.82
N LEU A 173 17.15 0.78 -0.53
CA LEU A 173 18.03 -0.33 -0.09
C LEU A 173 17.61 -0.87 1.28
N GLU A 174 17.22 0.00 2.22
CA GLU A 174 16.70 -0.39 3.53
C GLU A 174 15.43 -1.25 3.39
N ALA A 175 14.55 -0.93 2.43
CA ALA A 175 13.33 -1.68 2.12
C ALA A 175 13.57 -3.04 1.42
N GLN A 176 14.79 -3.34 0.94
CA GLN A 176 15.15 -4.67 0.42
C GLN A 176 15.56 -5.66 1.53
N VAL A 177 15.86 -5.17 2.74
CA VAL A 177 16.21 -6.05 3.88
C VAL A 177 14.95 -6.81 4.30
N GLU A 178 15.03 -8.15 4.36
CA GLU A 178 13.87 -9.05 4.55
C GLU A 178 12.89 -8.62 5.66
N GLU A 179 13.39 -8.28 6.85
CA GLU A 179 12.54 -7.86 7.97
C GLU A 179 11.89 -6.48 7.75
N ASN A 180 12.60 -5.56 7.10
CA ASN A 180 12.05 -4.25 6.71
C ASN A 180 11.04 -4.40 5.58
N PHE A 181 11.26 -5.34 4.65
CA PHE A 181 10.30 -5.65 3.60
C PHE A 181 9.01 -6.24 4.18
N LYS A 182 9.11 -7.17 5.15
CA LYS A 182 7.94 -7.69 5.89
C LYS A 182 7.18 -6.57 6.60
N ASP A 183 7.88 -5.60 7.20
CA ASP A 183 7.23 -4.44 7.83
C ASP A 183 6.55 -3.52 6.80
N LEU A 184 7.26 -3.11 5.74
CA LEU A 184 6.73 -2.34 4.61
C LEU A 184 5.49 -3.02 3.98
N TYR A 185 5.54 -4.34 3.81
CA TYR A 185 4.43 -5.13 3.27
C TYR A 185 3.20 -5.11 4.18
N ARG A 186 3.39 -5.18 5.50
CA ARG A 186 2.29 -5.08 6.49
C ARG A 186 1.76 -3.65 6.61
N PHE A 187 2.64 -2.65 6.53
CA PHE A 187 2.30 -1.23 6.45
C PHE A 187 1.45 -0.93 5.23
N THR A 188 1.82 -1.46 4.05
CA THR A 188 1.14 -1.21 2.78
C THR A 188 -0.35 -1.57 2.84
N PHE A 189 -0.71 -2.68 3.51
CA PHE A 189 -2.12 -3.03 3.75
C PHE A 189 -2.85 -1.97 4.59
N GLN A 190 -2.20 -1.46 5.65
CA GLN A 190 -2.81 -0.45 6.51
C GLN A 190 -2.96 0.89 5.79
N PHE A 191 -1.95 1.29 5.02
CA PHE A 191 -1.92 2.53 4.26
C PHE A 191 -3.03 2.61 3.21
N GLY A 192 -3.31 1.51 2.51
CA GLY A 192 -4.40 1.43 1.54
C GLY A 192 -5.80 1.18 2.11
N LEU A 193 -5.93 0.97 3.42
CA LEU A 193 -7.19 0.68 4.05
C LEU A 193 -7.89 1.97 4.46
N ASP A 194 -9.11 2.18 3.97
CA ASP A 194 -9.97 3.26 4.47
C ASP A 194 -10.51 2.92 5.86
N ALA A 195 -9.63 3.11 6.86
CA ALA A 195 -9.92 2.89 8.26
C ALA A 195 -10.82 3.97 8.85
N GLU A 196 -10.87 5.17 8.26
CA GLU A 196 -11.76 6.26 8.67
C GLU A 196 -13.23 5.94 8.32
N GLU A 197 -13.48 5.30 7.17
CA GLU A 197 -14.79 4.69 6.84
C GLU A 197 -15.07 3.35 7.57
N GLY A 198 -14.13 2.86 8.39
CA GLY A 198 -14.28 1.62 9.15
C GLY A 198 -14.17 0.33 8.31
N GLN A 199 -13.60 0.41 7.10
CA GLN A 199 -13.35 -0.75 6.25
C GLN A 199 -12.32 -1.69 6.92
N ARG A 200 -12.47 -3.01 6.72
CA ARG A 200 -11.60 -4.05 7.33
C ARG A 200 -10.86 -4.91 6.30
N SER A 201 -11.09 -4.63 5.02
CA SER A 201 -10.54 -5.31 3.87
C SER A 201 -10.22 -4.26 2.81
N LEU A 202 -9.09 -4.38 2.13
CA LEU A 202 -8.78 -3.55 0.97
C LEU A 202 -9.78 -3.82 -0.14
N GLN A 203 -10.18 -2.79 -0.89
CA GLN A 203 -10.92 -2.99 -2.15
C GLN A 203 -10.03 -3.75 -3.13
N ARG A 204 -10.63 -4.65 -3.92
CA ARG A 204 -9.91 -5.57 -4.83
C ARG A 204 -8.92 -4.84 -5.74
N GLU A 205 -9.37 -3.75 -6.34
CA GLU A 205 -8.62 -2.91 -7.28
C GLU A 205 -7.44 -2.20 -6.59
N ILE A 206 -7.64 -1.72 -5.35
CA ILE A 206 -6.57 -1.11 -4.53
C ILE A 206 -5.54 -2.17 -4.14
N ALA A 207 -5.97 -3.36 -3.73
CA ALA A 207 -5.06 -4.45 -3.39
C ALA A 207 -4.21 -4.89 -4.61
N ILE A 208 -4.82 -5.01 -5.80
CA ILE A 208 -4.10 -5.29 -7.06
C ILE A 208 -3.01 -4.23 -7.33
N ALA A 209 -3.35 -2.94 -7.20
CA ALA A 209 -2.40 -1.85 -7.41
C ALA A 209 -1.26 -1.87 -6.38
N LEU A 210 -1.59 -2.06 -5.10
CA LEU A 210 -0.62 -2.10 -4.01
C LEU A 210 0.29 -3.32 -4.04
N TRP A 211 -0.19 -4.47 -4.51
CA TRP A 211 0.67 -5.64 -4.71
C TRP A 211 1.69 -5.43 -5.81
N ARG A 212 1.29 -4.86 -6.96
CA ARG A 212 2.27 -4.42 -7.99
C ARG A 212 3.28 -3.43 -7.42
N LEU A 213 2.80 -2.49 -6.61
CA LEU A 213 3.64 -1.45 -6.05
C LEU A 213 4.66 -2.01 -5.05
N VAL A 214 4.24 -2.79 -4.05
CA VAL A 214 5.13 -3.25 -2.98
C VAL A 214 6.21 -4.22 -3.48
N PHE A 215 5.91 -5.05 -4.49
CA PHE A 215 6.85 -5.98 -5.12
C PHE A 215 7.68 -5.35 -6.27
N THR A 216 7.79 -4.01 -6.33
CA THR A 216 8.57 -3.31 -7.38
C THR A 216 10.06 -3.68 -7.42
N GLN A 217 10.67 -3.98 -6.27
CA GLN A 217 12.12 -4.26 -6.19
C GLN A 217 12.46 -5.74 -6.32
N ASP A 218 11.55 -6.61 -5.89
CA ASP A 218 11.67 -8.07 -5.96
C ASP A 218 10.27 -8.60 -6.29
N THR A 219 10.12 -9.13 -7.51
CA THR A 219 8.82 -9.51 -8.08
C THR A 219 8.70 -11.03 -8.09
N PRO A 220 7.85 -11.64 -7.24
CA PRO A 220 7.66 -13.08 -7.22
C PRO A 220 7.12 -13.60 -8.55
N GLU A 221 7.61 -14.76 -9.00
CA GLU A 221 7.22 -15.35 -10.29
C GLU A 221 5.70 -15.60 -10.41
N ILE A 222 5.00 -15.75 -9.29
CA ILE A 222 3.55 -15.99 -9.22
C ILE A 222 2.70 -14.70 -9.24
N LEU A 223 3.32 -13.52 -9.09
CA LEU A 223 2.60 -12.26 -8.84
C LEU A 223 1.65 -11.89 -9.98
N GLU A 224 2.11 -11.82 -11.23
CA GLU A 224 1.23 -11.37 -12.32
C GLU A 224 0.05 -12.31 -12.54
N ARG A 225 0.24 -13.63 -12.39
CA ARG A 225 -0.85 -14.62 -12.47
C ARG A 225 -1.88 -14.43 -11.36
N TRP A 226 -1.43 -14.17 -10.14
CA TRP A 226 -2.31 -13.80 -9.02
C TRP A 226 -3.11 -12.53 -9.30
N LEU A 227 -2.48 -11.52 -9.89
CA LEU A 227 -3.14 -10.24 -10.21
C LEU A 227 -4.10 -10.34 -11.39
N GLU A 228 -3.83 -11.20 -12.37
CA GLU A 228 -4.75 -11.56 -13.46
C GLU A 228 -5.98 -12.30 -12.91
N PHE A 229 -5.80 -13.33 -12.08
CA PHE A 229 -6.88 -14.01 -11.37
C PHE A 229 -7.78 -13.04 -10.60
N LEU A 230 -7.18 -12.14 -9.83
CA LEU A 230 -7.92 -11.11 -9.10
C LEU A 230 -8.62 -10.11 -10.02
N ALA A 231 -8.07 -9.82 -11.20
CA ALA A 231 -8.68 -8.94 -12.19
C ALA A 231 -9.90 -9.59 -12.88
N GLU A 232 -9.81 -10.86 -13.25
CA GLU A 232 -10.94 -11.66 -13.78
C GLU A 232 -12.04 -11.85 -12.73
N ASN A 233 -11.66 -12.04 -11.47
CA ASN A 233 -12.55 -12.20 -10.31
C ASN A 233 -13.60 -13.33 -10.47
N PRO A 234 -13.18 -14.58 -10.77
CA PRO A 234 -14.10 -15.70 -10.97
C PRO A 234 -14.99 -15.96 -9.74
N SER A 235 -14.48 -15.70 -8.53
CA SER A 235 -15.18 -15.91 -7.26
C SER A 235 -16.04 -14.72 -6.80
N GLY A 236 -16.08 -13.61 -7.56
CA GLY A 236 -16.89 -12.42 -7.24
C GLY A 236 -16.51 -11.72 -5.92
N ILE A 237 -15.25 -11.81 -5.48
CA ILE A 237 -14.78 -11.14 -4.27
C ILE A 237 -14.86 -9.62 -4.40
N ARG A 238 -15.10 -8.94 -3.28
CA ARG A 238 -15.18 -7.47 -3.20
C ARG A 238 -13.89 -6.83 -2.66
N GLY A 239 -13.05 -7.60 -2.01
CA GLY A 239 -11.86 -7.09 -1.34
C GLY A 239 -11.03 -8.18 -0.65
N ILE A 240 -9.85 -7.77 -0.19
CA ILE A 240 -8.81 -8.61 0.38
C ILE A 240 -8.73 -8.38 1.89
N SER A 241 -8.83 -9.45 2.68
CA SER A 241 -8.68 -9.37 4.13
C SER A 241 -7.21 -9.18 4.53
N ARG A 242 -6.96 -8.67 5.74
CA ARG A 242 -5.60 -8.54 6.30
C ARG A 242 -4.87 -9.88 6.37
N ASP A 243 -5.61 -10.95 6.65
CA ASP A 243 -5.08 -12.31 6.74
C ASP A 243 -4.62 -12.79 5.36
N THR A 244 -5.51 -12.73 4.37
CA THR A 244 -5.20 -13.04 2.96
C THR A 244 -3.99 -12.25 2.44
N TRP A 245 -3.92 -10.94 2.74
CA TRP A 245 -2.76 -10.13 2.39
C TRP A 245 -1.47 -10.64 3.04
N ASN A 246 -1.46 -10.82 4.36
CA ASN A 246 -0.27 -11.29 5.09
C ASN A 246 0.17 -12.70 4.64
N MET A 247 -0.78 -13.61 4.40
CA MET A 247 -0.48 -14.97 3.97
C MET A 247 0.04 -15.02 2.53
N PHE A 248 -0.33 -14.07 1.66
CA PHE A 248 0.18 -14.04 0.29
C PHE A 248 1.71 -13.89 0.22
N LEU A 249 2.34 -13.11 1.11
CA LEU A 249 3.80 -13.04 1.17
C LEU A 249 4.44 -14.40 1.48
N ASN A 250 3.85 -15.15 2.42
CA ASN A 250 4.33 -16.49 2.77
C ASN A 250 4.09 -17.46 1.60
N PHE A 251 2.95 -17.36 0.91
CA PHE A 251 2.64 -18.13 -0.29
C PHE A 251 3.65 -17.87 -1.41
N THR A 252 4.06 -16.61 -1.65
CA THR A 252 5.10 -16.27 -2.65
C THR A 252 6.50 -16.81 -2.33
N GLN A 253 6.77 -17.15 -1.06
CA GLN A 253 8.05 -17.72 -0.61
C GLN A 253 8.02 -19.25 -0.52
N ALA A 254 6.85 -19.81 -0.19
CA ALA A 254 6.64 -21.25 -0.05
C ALA A 254 6.39 -21.94 -1.39
N ILE A 255 5.59 -21.34 -2.28
CA ILE A 255 5.08 -22.00 -3.48
C ILE A 255 5.94 -21.69 -4.70
N GLY A 256 6.46 -22.75 -5.34
CA GLY A 256 7.22 -22.67 -6.58
C GLY A 256 6.36 -22.24 -7.76
N SER A 257 6.99 -21.77 -8.84
CA SER A 257 6.26 -21.20 -9.98
C SER A 257 5.42 -22.23 -10.77
N ASP A 258 5.71 -23.52 -10.62
CA ASP A 258 4.90 -24.61 -11.16
C ASP A 258 3.67 -24.98 -10.32
N LEU A 259 3.54 -24.45 -9.09
CA LEU A 259 2.51 -24.80 -8.09
C LEU A 259 2.56 -26.26 -7.59
N SER A 260 3.61 -27.03 -7.93
CA SER A 260 3.67 -28.48 -7.65
C SER A 260 3.73 -28.84 -6.16
N ASN A 261 4.14 -27.89 -5.32
CA ASN A 261 4.26 -28.04 -3.88
C ASN A 261 3.10 -27.40 -3.09
N TYR A 262 2.03 -26.98 -3.77
CA TYR A 262 0.80 -26.56 -3.12
C TYR A 262 0.01 -27.76 -2.59
N SER A 263 -0.68 -27.58 -1.46
CA SER A 263 -1.58 -28.58 -0.89
C SER A 263 -2.82 -27.91 -0.29
N GLU A 264 -4.01 -28.37 -0.70
CA GLU A 264 -5.31 -27.94 -0.16
C GLU A 264 -5.52 -28.36 1.32
N ASP A 265 -4.75 -29.34 1.81
CA ASP A 265 -4.76 -29.75 3.23
C ASP A 265 -4.02 -28.76 4.15
N GLU A 266 -3.28 -27.78 3.60
CA GLU A 266 -2.59 -26.75 4.39
C GLU A 266 -3.53 -25.60 4.79
N ALA A 267 -3.18 -24.89 5.86
CA ALA A 267 -4.03 -23.85 6.45
C ALA A 267 -3.99 -22.50 5.69
N TRP A 268 -4.04 -22.55 4.36
CA TRP A 268 -4.08 -21.36 3.50
C TRP A 268 -5.47 -20.71 3.49
N PRO A 269 -5.57 -19.39 3.25
CA PRO A 269 -6.83 -18.74 2.93
C PRO A 269 -7.45 -19.36 1.68
N SER A 270 -8.73 -19.73 1.71
CA SER A 270 -9.41 -20.46 0.62
C SER A 270 -9.47 -19.76 -0.75
N LEU A 271 -9.10 -18.47 -0.80
CA LEU A 271 -8.89 -17.75 -2.06
C LEU A 271 -7.65 -18.27 -2.83
N PHE A 272 -6.69 -18.88 -2.13
CA PHE A 272 -5.49 -19.46 -2.74
C PHE A 272 -5.83 -20.81 -3.42
N ASP A 273 -6.72 -21.62 -2.85
CA ASP A 273 -7.27 -22.81 -3.53
C ASP A 273 -7.89 -22.42 -4.87
N THR A 274 -8.79 -21.43 -4.86
CA THR A 274 -9.47 -20.98 -6.09
C THR A 274 -8.51 -20.37 -7.10
N PHE A 275 -7.41 -19.76 -6.65
CA PHE A 275 -6.35 -19.27 -7.52
C PHE A 275 -5.56 -20.41 -8.17
N VAL A 276 -5.19 -21.44 -7.40
CA VAL A 276 -4.46 -22.61 -7.90
C VAL A 276 -5.32 -23.40 -8.88
N GLU A 277 -6.60 -23.63 -8.57
CA GLU A 277 -7.58 -24.21 -9.50
C GLU A 277 -7.67 -23.42 -10.82
N TRP A 278 -7.79 -22.09 -10.72
CA TRP A 278 -7.89 -21.20 -11.89
C TRP A 278 -6.61 -21.24 -12.75
N GLU A 279 -5.42 -21.24 -12.13
CA GLU A 279 -4.14 -21.27 -12.85
C GLU A 279 -3.90 -22.62 -13.54
N LEU A 280 -4.27 -23.74 -12.90
CA LEU A 280 -4.16 -25.07 -13.50
C LEU A 280 -5.08 -25.21 -14.72
N GLU A 281 -6.33 -24.73 -14.64
CA GLU A 281 -7.25 -24.73 -15.80
C GLU A 281 -6.83 -23.68 -16.86
N ARG A 282 -6.14 -22.59 -16.48
CA ARG A 282 -5.51 -21.65 -17.44
C ARG A 282 -4.42 -22.34 -18.24
N ARG A 283 -3.47 -23.00 -17.60
CA ARG A 283 -2.38 -23.75 -18.26
C ARG A 283 -2.89 -24.84 -19.18
N LYS A 284 -3.86 -25.65 -18.72
CA LYS A 284 -4.47 -26.70 -19.53
C LYS A 284 -5.10 -26.14 -20.82
N ARG A 285 -5.80 -25.00 -20.74
CA ARG A 285 -6.34 -24.31 -21.93
C ARG A 285 -5.24 -23.80 -22.87
N GLU A 286 -4.12 -23.30 -22.34
CA GLU A 286 -2.96 -22.88 -23.14
C GLU A 286 -2.29 -24.06 -23.85
N GLU A 287 -2.11 -25.20 -23.16
CA GLU A 287 -1.57 -26.43 -23.74
C GLU A 287 -2.46 -27.00 -24.85
N GLU A 288 -3.79 -27.06 -24.62
CA GLU A 288 -4.75 -27.48 -25.64
C GLU A 288 -4.75 -26.57 -26.88
N GLN A 289 -4.61 -25.24 -26.69
CA GLN A 289 -4.51 -24.29 -27.79
C GLN A 289 -3.18 -24.44 -28.55
N ALA A 290 -2.07 -24.63 -27.84
CA ALA A 290 -0.75 -24.85 -28.42
C ALA A 290 -0.67 -26.17 -29.20
N LEU A 291 -1.42 -27.21 -28.79
CA LEU A 291 -1.55 -28.45 -29.56
C LEU A 291 -2.31 -28.20 -30.88
N LYS A 292 -3.49 -27.58 -30.80
CA LYS A 292 -4.35 -27.28 -31.97
C LYS A 292 -3.63 -26.40 -32.99
N ALA A 293 -2.91 -25.37 -32.54
CA ALA A 293 -2.11 -24.52 -33.42
C ALA A 293 -1.02 -25.30 -34.19
N LYS A 294 -0.35 -26.27 -33.54
CA LYS A 294 0.66 -27.12 -34.19
C LYS A 294 0.05 -28.10 -35.20
N GLU A 295 -1.15 -28.61 -34.94
CA GLU A 295 -1.88 -29.46 -35.88
C GLU A 295 -2.32 -28.66 -37.14
N GLU A 296 -2.81 -27.43 -36.96
CA GLU A 296 -3.19 -26.54 -38.07
C GLU A 296 -1.98 -26.07 -38.91
N GLU A 297 -0.84 -25.82 -38.27
CA GLU A 297 0.40 -25.42 -38.95
C GLU A 297 1.07 -26.61 -39.67
N GLY A 298 1.11 -27.79 -39.03
CA GLY A 298 1.60 -29.02 -39.64
C GLY A 298 0.75 -29.51 -40.82
N GLY A 299 -0.56 -29.28 -40.80
CA GLY A 299 -1.47 -29.59 -41.90
C GLY A 299 -1.22 -28.78 -43.18
N ARG A 300 -0.58 -27.61 -43.09
CA ARG A 300 -0.37 -26.70 -44.22
C ARG A 300 0.77 -27.11 -45.18
N CYS A 301 1.65 -28.02 -44.77
CA CYS A 301 2.84 -28.39 -45.54
C CYS A 301 2.66 -29.58 -46.53
N THR A 302 1.44 -30.06 -46.77
CA THR A 302 1.20 -31.25 -47.62
C THR A 302 0.48 -30.98 -48.95
N GLU A 303 0.17 -29.73 -49.28
CA GLU A 303 -0.47 -29.36 -50.56
C GLU A 303 0.28 -28.23 -51.29
N THR A 304 1.40 -28.55 -51.95
CA THR A 304 1.82 -27.84 -53.17
C THR A 304 2.84 -28.65 -54.00
N ASP A 305 2.69 -28.57 -55.32
CA ASP A 305 3.67 -28.90 -56.38
C ASP A 305 4.08 -30.37 -56.62
N CYS A 306 3.13 -31.17 -57.11
CA CYS A 306 3.43 -32.08 -58.22
C CYS A 306 3.43 -31.29 -59.55
N PRO A 307 4.52 -31.26 -60.34
CA PRO A 307 4.53 -30.56 -61.62
C PRO A 307 3.70 -31.31 -62.68
N PRO A 308 3.02 -30.62 -63.62
CA PRO A 308 2.25 -31.26 -64.67
C PRO A 308 3.17 -31.90 -65.71
N THR A 309 3.04 -33.21 -65.91
CA THR A 309 3.73 -33.96 -66.96
C THR A 309 3.31 -33.43 -68.33
N THR A 310 4.22 -32.78 -69.06
CA THR A 310 3.95 -32.35 -70.43
C THR A 310 4.03 -33.54 -71.37
N ASP A 311 2.88 -33.89 -71.94
CA ASP A 311 2.75 -34.89 -72.99
C ASP A 311 3.57 -34.48 -74.22
N ARG A 312 4.44 -35.38 -74.71
CA ARG A 312 5.27 -35.15 -75.89
C ARG A 312 5.45 -36.42 -76.72
N LEU A 313 4.43 -36.66 -77.54
CA LEU A 313 4.48 -37.16 -78.92
C LEU A 313 5.49 -38.26 -79.25
N GLU A 314 4.90 -39.40 -79.61
CA GLU A 314 5.48 -40.59 -80.23
C GLU A 314 6.52 -40.29 -81.33
N THR A 315 7.54 -41.14 -81.42
CA THR A 315 7.95 -41.67 -82.73
C THR A 315 8.57 -43.06 -82.57
N GLU A 316 8.02 -44.05 -83.28
CA GLU A 316 8.52 -45.42 -83.30
C GLU A 316 9.91 -45.54 -83.95
N GLY A 317 10.71 -46.51 -83.52
CA GLY A 317 12.10 -46.67 -84.00
C GLY A 317 12.75 -48.02 -83.66
N SER A 318 12.02 -49.12 -83.85
CA SER A 318 12.41 -50.49 -83.48
C SER A 318 13.73 -50.99 -84.11
N ARG A 319 14.64 -51.61 -83.32
CA ARG A 319 15.11 -53.02 -83.47
C ARG A 319 16.42 -53.39 -82.71
N GLY A 320 16.47 -54.63 -82.21
CA GLY A 320 17.69 -55.44 -81.99
C GLY A 320 18.27 -55.38 -80.55
N SER A 321 17.98 -56.34 -79.67
CA SER A 321 18.60 -57.69 -79.59
C SER A 321 20.13 -57.62 -79.39
N GLN A 322 20.63 -57.72 -78.16
CA GLN A 322 20.90 -58.96 -77.39
C GLN A 322 22.31 -59.57 -77.59
N THR A 323 22.90 -59.91 -76.44
CA THR A 323 23.92 -60.94 -76.15
C THR A 323 25.42 -60.75 -76.45
N TRP A 324 26.18 -60.74 -75.33
CA TRP A 324 27.35 -61.56 -74.98
C TRP A 324 28.55 -61.75 -75.93
N GLY A 325 29.74 -61.73 -75.32
CA GLY A 325 30.88 -62.56 -75.72
C GLY A 325 32.14 -61.81 -76.13
N GLY A 326 33.19 -61.94 -75.33
CA GLY A 326 34.55 -61.66 -75.77
C GLY A 326 35.33 -62.97 -75.87
N HIS A 327 36.23 -63.03 -76.88
CA HIS A 327 37.16 -64.12 -77.22
C HIS A 327 36.58 -65.42 -77.79
#